data_AF-A0A5B1RA29-F1
#
_entry.id   AF-A0A5B1RA29-F1
#
_cell.length_a   1.000
_cell.length_b   1.000
_cell.length_c   1.000
_cell.angle_alpha   90.00
_cell.angle_beta   90.00
_cell.angle_gamma   90.00
#
_symmetry.space_group_name_H-M   'P 1'
#
loop_
_entity.id
_entity.type
_entity.pdbx_description
1 polymer ?
#
loop_
_entity_poly.entity_id
_entity_poly.type
_entity_poly.pdbx_seq_one_letter_code
_entity_poly.pdbx_strand_id
1 'polypeptide(L)'
;MEALAAEVADTLNAHAFQVGVAVHSLGDITDQSLMARWTTAVVDNLVTEAHKLTDLAPALKDAEFAQGTPVGLLLGEVEGKRPEDIDLRWWAASLGEQSEDVAQYYAVDLPPPGTVTIPDK
;
A
#
# COMPACT_ATOMS: atom_id res chain seq x y z
N MET A 1 20.00 -12.74 -0.96
CA MET A 1 18.84 -12.55 -1.85
C MET A 1 17.59 -12.38 -1.01
N GLU A 2 17.29 -13.32 -0.10
CA GLU A 2 16.17 -13.20 0.86
C GLU A 2 16.21 -11.93 1.72
N ALA A 3 17.36 -11.59 2.32
CA ALA A 3 17.48 -10.37 3.12
C ALA A 3 17.21 -9.07 2.34
N LEU A 4 17.59 -9.03 1.06
CA LEU A 4 17.32 -7.88 0.18
C LEU A 4 15.84 -7.83 -0.22
N ALA A 5 15.22 -9.00 -0.47
CA ALA A 5 13.80 -9.08 -0.79
C ALA A 5 12.93 -8.65 0.40
N ALA A 6 13.30 -9.02 1.62
CA ALA A 6 12.66 -8.57 2.85
C ALA A 6 12.77 -7.04 3.03
N GLU A 7 13.95 -6.45 2.83
CA GLU A 7 14.14 -4.99 2.92
C GLU A 7 13.29 -4.21 1.90
N VAL A 8 13.17 -4.73 0.68
CA VAL A 8 12.30 -4.15 -0.35
C VAL A 8 10.82 -4.34 0.03
N ALA A 9 10.44 -5.48 0.61
CA ALA A 9 9.09 -5.74 1.08
C ALA A 9 8.69 -4.82 2.25
N ASP A 10 9.59 -4.57 3.20
CA ASP A 10 9.41 -3.60 4.28
C ASP A 10 9.18 -2.18 3.73
N THR A 11 9.99 -1.78 2.75
CA THR A 11 9.82 -0.49 2.07
C THR A 11 8.46 -0.41 1.36
N LEU A 12 8.02 -1.50 0.72
CA LEU A 12 6.73 -1.54 0.04
C LEU A 12 5.56 -1.46 1.03
N ASN A 13 5.67 -2.10 2.20
CA ASN A 13 4.70 -1.95 3.28
C ASN A 13 4.62 -0.52 3.81
N ALA A 14 5.76 0.12 4.03
CA ALA A 14 5.79 1.51 4.48
C ALA A 14 5.16 2.45 3.45
N HIS A 15 5.44 2.27 2.17
CA HIS A 15 4.80 3.04 1.10
C HIS A 15 3.29 2.76 1.02
N ALA A 16 2.87 1.50 1.10
CA ALA A 16 1.46 1.13 1.12
C ALA A 16 0.71 1.76 2.31
N PHE A 17 1.34 1.79 3.49
CA PHE A 17 0.81 2.48 4.66
C PHE A 17 0.59 3.97 4.39
N GLN A 18 1.62 4.67 3.90
CA GLN A 18 1.55 6.10 3.59
C GLN A 18 0.47 6.43 2.56
N VAL A 19 0.37 5.61 1.49
CA VAL A 19 -0.68 5.76 0.47
C VAL A 19 -2.06 5.52 1.09
N GLY A 20 -2.22 4.49 1.93
CA GLY A 20 -3.46 4.22 2.64
C GLY A 20 -3.90 5.39 3.52
N VAL A 21 -2.99 5.96 4.30
CA VAL A 21 -3.23 7.15 5.13
C VAL A 21 -3.59 8.36 4.27
N ALA A 22 -2.91 8.57 3.15
CA ALA A 22 -3.21 9.66 2.23
C ALA A 22 -4.62 9.51 1.63
N VAL A 23 -4.97 8.32 1.14
CA VAL A 23 -6.31 8.01 0.60
C VAL A 23 -7.38 8.19 1.67
N HIS A 24 -7.12 7.75 2.90
CA HIS A 24 -8.04 7.95 4.03
C HIS A 24 -8.24 9.44 4.35
N SER A 25 -7.16 10.23 4.32
CA SER A 25 -7.19 11.66 4.64
C SER A 25 -7.98 12.50 3.62
N LEU A 26 -8.24 11.96 2.43
CA LEU A 26 -9.14 12.58 1.45
C LEU A 26 -10.61 12.55 1.90
N GLY A 27 -10.95 11.78 2.93
CA GLY A 27 -12.29 11.69 3.51
C GLY A 27 -13.27 10.90 2.63
N ASP A 28 -14.56 11.23 2.73
CA ASP A 28 -15.60 10.56 1.95
C ASP A 28 -15.53 10.98 0.47
N ILE A 29 -14.67 10.30 -0.30
CA ILE A 29 -14.59 10.47 -1.75
C ILE A 29 -15.82 9.82 -2.38
N THR A 30 -16.81 10.64 -2.70
CA THR A 30 -17.99 10.24 -3.47
C THR A 30 -17.74 10.21 -4.98
N ASP A 31 -16.63 10.80 -5.45
CA ASP A 31 -16.20 10.76 -6.85
C ASP A 31 -15.64 9.37 -7.22
N GLN A 32 -16.46 8.60 -7.95
CA GLN A 32 -16.11 7.26 -8.42
C GLN A 32 -14.99 7.26 -9.48
N SER A 33 -14.87 8.33 -10.27
CA SER A 33 -13.81 8.41 -11.28
C SER A 33 -12.45 8.65 -10.62
N LEU A 34 -12.41 9.49 -9.59
CA LEU A 34 -11.22 9.69 -8.77
C LEU A 34 -10.83 8.39 -8.06
N MET A 35 -11.80 7.68 -7.48
CA MET A 35 -11.50 6.40 -6.83
C MET A 35 -11.00 5.33 -7.79
N ALA A 36 -11.59 5.21 -8.98
CA ALA A 36 -11.09 4.29 -10.00
C ALA A 36 -9.62 4.57 -10.36
N ARG A 37 -9.22 5.85 -10.46
CA ARG A 37 -7.82 6.23 -10.73
C ARG A 37 -6.89 5.87 -9.58
N TRP A 38 -7.33 6.08 -8.34
CA TRP A 38 -6.57 5.65 -7.15
C TRP A 38 -6.42 4.13 -7.12
N THR A 39 -7.49 3.39 -7.39
CA THR A 39 -7.45 1.92 -7.47
C THR A 39 -6.46 1.45 -8.52
N THR A 40 -6.50 1.99 -9.74
CA THR A 40 -5.52 1.66 -10.78
C THR A 40 -4.09 1.96 -10.32
N ALA A 41 -3.83 3.15 -9.79
CA ALA A 41 -2.49 3.53 -9.34
C ALA A 41 -1.98 2.62 -8.21
N VAL A 42 -2.82 2.27 -7.25
CA VAL A 42 -2.48 1.37 -6.15
C VAL A 42 -2.20 -0.05 -6.63
N VAL A 43 -3.04 -0.59 -7.52
CA VAL A 43 -2.84 -1.94 -8.08
C VAL A 43 -1.54 -2.00 -8.91
N ASP A 44 -1.30 -1.00 -9.75
CA ASP A 44 -0.14 -0.99 -10.64
C ASP A 44 1.18 -0.81 -9.86
N ASN A 45 1.20 -0.01 -8.80
CA ASN A 45 2.44 0.34 -8.09
C ASN A 45 2.70 -0.46 -6.81
N LEU A 46 1.67 -1.02 -6.19
CA LEU A 46 1.82 -1.79 -4.94
C LEU A 46 1.53 -3.28 -5.15
N VAL A 47 0.36 -3.63 -5.68
CA VAL A 47 -0.05 -5.04 -5.85
C VAL A 47 0.85 -5.75 -6.85
N THR A 48 1.13 -5.11 -7.99
CA THR A 48 1.99 -5.68 -9.02
C THR A 48 3.42 -5.91 -8.52
N GLU A 49 3.97 -4.96 -7.76
CA GLU A 49 5.33 -5.10 -7.20
C GLU A 49 5.37 -6.15 -6.08
N ALA A 50 4.34 -6.23 -5.24
CA ALA A 50 4.23 -7.28 -4.22
C ALA A 50 4.17 -8.68 -4.83
N HIS A 51 3.43 -8.86 -5.93
CA HIS A 51 3.42 -10.13 -6.67
C HIS A 51 4.78 -10.47 -7.25
N LYS A 52 5.47 -9.52 -7.91
CA LYS A 52 6.83 -9.74 -8.44
C LYS A 52 7.81 -10.14 -7.33
N LEU A 53 7.74 -9.49 -6.17
CA LEU A 53 8.59 -9.84 -5.02
C LEU A 53 8.27 -11.23 -4.48
N THR A 54 6.99 -11.59 -4.40
CA THR A 54 6.56 -12.93 -3.95
C THR A 54 6.97 -14.02 -4.93
N ASP A 55 6.92 -13.77 -6.24
CA ASP A 55 7.39 -14.71 -7.27
C ASP A 55 8.89 -14.98 -7.13
N LEU A 56 9.68 -13.96 -6.73
CA LEU A 56 11.11 -14.07 -6.49
C LEU A 56 11.46 -14.68 -5.12
N ALA A 57 10.63 -14.42 -4.11
CA ALA A 57 10.81 -14.85 -2.73
C ALA A 57 9.46 -15.26 -2.11
N PRO A 58 9.00 -16.51 -2.31
CA PRO A 58 7.66 -16.95 -1.87
C PRO A 58 7.43 -16.87 -0.36
N ALA A 59 8.48 -16.96 0.44
CA ALA A 59 8.41 -16.85 1.90
C ALA A 59 7.86 -15.50 2.39
N LEU A 60 7.96 -14.43 1.58
CA LEU A 60 7.43 -13.11 1.92
C LEU A 60 5.91 -13.15 2.15
N LYS A 61 5.18 -14.06 1.49
CA LYS A 61 3.71 -14.16 1.62
C LYS A 61 3.27 -14.44 3.06
N ASP A 62 4.05 -15.23 3.79
CA ASP A 62 3.75 -15.64 5.16
C ASP A 62 4.51 -14.78 6.21
N ALA A 63 5.31 -13.82 5.77
CA ALA A 63 6.12 -12.94 6.60
C ALA A 63 5.81 -11.47 6.34
N GLU A 64 6.57 -10.77 5.51
CA GLU A 64 6.46 -9.34 5.26
C GLU A 64 5.12 -8.96 4.59
N PHE A 65 4.48 -9.86 3.84
CA PHE A 65 3.14 -9.66 3.26
C PHE A 65 2.06 -10.47 3.95
N ALA A 66 2.29 -10.91 5.20
CA ALA A 66 1.30 -11.62 5.97
C ALA A 66 0.03 -10.78 6.20
N GLN A 67 -1.09 -11.47 6.46
CA GLN A 67 -2.37 -10.83 6.78
C GLN A 67 -2.22 -9.93 8.01
N GLY A 68 -2.51 -8.65 7.84
CA GLY A 68 -2.35 -7.61 8.87
C GLY A 68 -1.28 -6.56 8.54
N THR A 69 -0.41 -6.83 7.56
CA THR A 69 0.48 -5.81 7.00
C THR A 69 -0.27 -4.93 5.98
N PRO A 70 0.17 -3.69 5.72
CA PRO A 70 -0.46 -2.81 4.74
C PRO A 70 -0.60 -3.44 3.34
N VAL A 71 0.46 -4.10 2.85
CA VAL A 71 0.43 -4.83 1.57
C VAL A 71 -0.38 -6.12 1.70
N GLY A 72 -0.24 -6.89 2.79
CA GLY A 72 -0.99 -8.12 2.99
C GLY A 72 -2.52 -7.90 3.00
N LEU A 73 -2.98 -6.83 3.64
CA LEU A 73 -4.40 -6.42 3.61
C LEU A 73 -4.84 -6.04 2.19
N LEU A 74 -4.01 -5.31 1.45
CA LEU A 74 -4.29 -4.94 0.07
C LEU A 74 -4.36 -6.17 -0.84
N LEU A 75 -3.41 -7.09 -0.73
CA LEU A 75 -3.40 -8.35 -1.49
C LEU A 75 -4.67 -9.16 -1.23
N GLY A 76 -5.07 -9.28 0.03
CA GLY A 76 -6.32 -9.96 0.40
C GLY A 76 -7.57 -9.28 -0.16
N GLU A 77 -7.57 -7.95 -0.28
CA GLU A 77 -8.67 -7.21 -0.89
C GLU A 77 -8.75 -7.42 -2.41
N VAL A 78 -7.60 -7.54 -3.08
CA VAL A 78 -7.54 -7.63 -4.54
C VAL A 78 -7.71 -9.07 -5.03
N GLU A 79 -7.39 -10.07 -4.20
CA GLU A 79 -7.41 -11.48 -4.57
C GLU A 79 -8.80 -11.94 -5.06
N GLY A 80 -8.85 -12.39 -6.32
CA GLY A 80 -10.07 -12.89 -6.95
C GLY A 80 -11.11 -11.83 -7.31
N LYS A 81 -10.83 -10.53 -7.07
CA LYS A 81 -11.74 -9.43 -7.41
C LYS A 81 -11.38 -8.80 -8.75
N ARG A 82 -12.41 -8.27 -9.43
CA ARG A 82 -12.20 -7.41 -10.60
C ARG A 82 -11.90 -5.99 -10.12
N PRO A 83 -11.22 -5.15 -10.92
CA PRO A 83 -10.86 -3.79 -10.50
C PRO A 83 -12.02 -2.95 -9.98
N GLU A 84 -13.22 -3.10 -10.55
CA GLU A 84 -14.44 -2.40 -10.12
C GLU A 84 -15.00 -2.88 -8.77
N ASP A 85 -14.58 -4.07 -8.30
CA ASP A 85 -15.05 -4.70 -7.06
C ASP A 85 -14.03 -4.51 -5.91
N ILE A 86 -12.89 -3.84 -6.15
CA ILE A 86 -11.87 -3.52 -5.15
C ILE A 86 -12.35 -2.35 -4.28
N ASP A 87 -12.53 -2.60 -2.99
CA ASP A 87 -12.85 -1.60 -1.98
C ASP A 87 -11.58 -0.96 -1.39
N LEU A 88 -11.03 -0.02 -2.16
CA LEU A 88 -9.87 0.75 -1.72
C LEU A 88 -10.18 1.63 -0.50
N ARG A 89 -11.45 2.00 -0.28
CA ARG A 89 -11.85 2.81 0.88
C ARG A 89 -11.76 1.99 2.16
N TRP A 90 -12.22 0.74 2.14
CA TRP A 90 -12.06 -0.20 3.25
C TRP A 90 -10.58 -0.42 3.59
N TRP A 91 -9.74 -0.64 2.58
CA TRP A 91 -8.30 -0.82 2.80
C TRP A 91 -7.66 0.42 3.43
N ALA A 92 -7.94 1.62 2.89
CA ALA A 92 -7.43 2.88 3.43
C ALA A 92 -7.93 3.16 4.86
N ALA A 93 -9.21 2.90 5.15
CA ALA A 93 -9.79 3.04 6.48
C ALA A 93 -9.13 2.13 7.51
N SER A 94 -8.66 0.95 7.08
CA SER A 94 -7.92 0.02 7.95
C SER A 94 -6.55 0.57 8.38
N LEU A 95 -6.02 1.59 7.68
CA LEU A 95 -4.71 2.19 7.91
C LEU A 95 -4.79 3.62 8.50
N GLY A 96 -5.91 4.31 8.28
CA GLY A 96 -6.06 5.75 8.53
C GLY A 96 -6.12 6.22 9.99
N GLU A 97 -6.50 5.35 10.93
CA GLU A 97 -6.68 5.70 12.35
C GLU A 97 -5.64 5.02 13.26
N GLN A 98 -4.48 4.68 12.71
CA GLN A 98 -3.43 3.99 13.45
C GLN A 98 -2.73 4.91 14.45
N SER A 99 -2.33 4.36 15.60
CA SER A 99 -1.59 5.10 16.64
C SER A 99 -0.27 5.65 16.10
N GLU A 100 0.22 6.73 16.72
CA GLU A 100 1.50 7.36 16.34
C GLU A 100 2.68 6.36 16.32
N ASP A 101 2.71 5.40 17.25
CA ASP A 101 3.72 4.34 17.29
C ASP A 101 3.73 3.46 16.02
N VAL A 102 2.54 3.16 15.48
CA VAL A 102 2.39 2.38 14.23
C VAL A 102 2.74 3.24 13.02
N ALA A 103 2.36 4.53 13.03
CA ALA A 103 2.72 5.44 11.97
C ALA A 103 4.25 5.67 11.89
N GLN A 104 4.93 5.75 13.03
CA GLN A 104 6.39 5.85 13.10
C GLN A 104 7.09 4.58 12.59
N TYR A 105 6.53 3.40 12.84
CA TYR A 105 7.07 2.14 12.30
C TYR A 105 7.10 2.12 10.77
N TYR A 106 6.11 2.72 10.12
CA TYR A 106 6.01 2.81 8.66
C TYR A 106 6.49 4.15 8.09
N ALA A 107 7.22 4.95 8.88
CA ALA A 107 7.84 6.16 8.38
C ALA A 107 8.94 5.80 7.37
N VAL A 108 8.87 6.36 6.17
CA VAL A 108 9.92 6.23 5.15
C VAL A 108 10.84 7.44 5.27
N ASP A 109 12.14 7.20 5.44
CA ASP A 109 13.17 8.24 5.44
C ASP A 109 13.33 8.82 4.02
N LEU A 110 12.65 9.96 3.79
CA LEU A 110 12.62 10.73 2.55
C LEU A 110 12.00 9.99 1.33
N PRO A 111 11.22 10.70 0.50
CA PRO A 111 10.71 10.10 -0.72
C PRO A 111 11.86 9.73 -1.67
N PRO A 112 11.70 8.65 -2.48
CA PRO A 112 12.71 8.25 -3.45
C PRO A 112 13.13 9.40 -4.39
N PRO A 113 14.38 9.39 -4.90
CA PRO A 113 14.81 10.37 -5.89
C PRO A 113 13.84 10.41 -7.09
N GLY A 114 13.27 11.57 -7.39
CA GLY A 114 12.33 11.76 -8.51
C GLY A 114 10.85 11.86 -8.11
N THR A 115 10.50 11.73 -6.83
CA THR A 115 9.14 11.99 -6.36
C THR A 115 8.79 13.47 -6.50
N VAL A 116 7.71 13.77 -7.22
CA VAL A 116 7.18 15.13 -7.36
C VAL A 116 6.61 15.57 -6.03
N THR A 117 7.29 16.46 -5.33
CA THR A 117 6.72 17.15 -4.17
C THR A 117 5.73 18.20 -4.67
N ILE A 118 4.45 18.05 -4.30
CA ILE A 118 3.49 19.14 -4.48
C ILE A 118 3.88 20.20 -3.45
N PRO A 119 4.17 21.44 -3.86
CA PRO A 119 4.54 22.49 -2.91
C PRO A 119 3.36 22.75 -1.97
N ASP A 120 3.65 22.82 -0.67
CA ASP A 120 2.70 23.23 0.35
C ASP A 120 2.11 24.59 -0.03
N LYS A 121 0.78 24.70 0.03
CA LYS A 121 0.04 25.94 -0.18
C LYS A 121 0.03 26.81 1.07
#